data_AF-A0A8T3TB01-F1
#
_entry.id   AF-A0A8T3TB01-F1
#
_cell.length_a   1.000
_cell.length_b   1.000
_cell.length_c   1.000
_cell.angle_alpha   90.00
_cell.angle_beta   90.00
_cell.angle_gamma   90.00
#
_symmetry.space_group_name_H-M   'P 1'
#
loop_
_entity.id
_entity.type
_entity.pdbx_description
1 polymer ?
#
loop_
_entity_poly.entity_id
_entity_poly.type
_entity_poly.pdbx_seq_one_letter_code
_entity_poly.pdbx_strand_id
1 'polypeptide(L)'
;MANTRSALDLLRGVGLIVDGPARWEERVAGRGRGVYLIELPDAPEEAPIDPSLVRGWIERTPGLLLDGERPTPHRLAQRLASFWLPRVPVLFIGQAPRSIAGRIAAQQQTPLGIRRPHPGGHWLRTLRDTGKWRIWWAETEAVEEYGDALETAFVDGVDPDIAATLPDGAPLIPFGNLESSSGVLRAHGITGALVDEPAGAAAGGTSAKGARGTTTARGGKVAPKRTTAARASAAGGTRRSSAASSKPAPEPTHISEEGLARLRAELDDLRIVQRPQVISRVKHARELGDLRENADYEAARNEQSFLEGRIQSLNQLIDSAVIIAGDRTGQVMLGSTVVAEVGGDQTTFHIVGSTEASPGDGRISNASPVGKAMIGRRAGEEVVVKLPVGEVSYRIVEVR
;
A
#
# COMPACT_ATOMS: atom_id res chain seq x y z
N MET A 1 -10.38 0.82 34.54
CA MET A 1 -10.30 1.97 33.61
C MET A 1 -10.10 1.39 32.24
N ALA A 2 -11.13 1.42 31.39
CA ALA A 2 -11.00 0.96 30.01
C ALA A 2 -9.93 1.82 29.33
N ASN A 3 -8.85 1.19 28.89
CA ASN A 3 -7.76 1.88 28.23
C ASN A 3 -8.17 2.04 26.75
N THR A 4 -8.67 3.22 26.37
CA THR A 4 -9.05 3.46 24.98
C THR A 4 -7.83 3.26 24.10
N ARG A 5 -7.94 2.34 23.14
CA ARG A 5 -6.79 1.90 22.33
C ARG A 5 -6.26 3.04 21.46
N SER A 6 -4.93 3.17 21.43
CA SER A 6 -4.26 4.05 20.47
C SER A 6 -4.45 3.54 19.04
N ALA A 7 -4.22 4.40 18.04
CA ALA A 7 -4.26 3.97 16.64
C ALA A 7 -3.20 2.88 16.34
N LEU A 8 -2.04 2.97 16.98
CA LEU A 8 -0.99 1.95 16.89
C LEU A 8 -1.46 0.60 17.47
N ASP A 9 -2.15 0.61 18.61
CA ASP A 9 -2.66 -0.60 19.24
C ASP A 9 -3.76 -1.26 18.41
N LEU A 10 -4.62 -0.47 17.75
CA LEU A 10 -5.62 -1.01 16.83
C LEU A 10 -4.98 -1.72 15.64
N LEU A 11 -4.05 -1.04 14.95
CA LEU A 11 -3.35 -1.60 13.80
C LEU A 11 -2.57 -2.87 14.16
N ARG A 12 -1.82 -2.86 15.27
CA ARG A 12 -1.12 -4.05 15.76
C ARG A 12 -2.08 -5.13 16.23
N GLY A 13 -3.21 -4.75 16.81
CA GLY A 13 -4.23 -5.65 17.34
C GLY A 13 -5.03 -6.38 16.26
N VAL A 14 -4.94 -5.95 15.00
CA VAL A 14 -5.42 -6.70 13.83
C VAL A 14 -4.27 -7.36 13.06
N GLY A 15 -3.06 -7.36 13.63
CA GLY A 15 -1.88 -8.05 13.10
C GLY A 15 -1.17 -7.36 11.94
N LEU A 16 -1.46 -6.08 11.68
CA LEU A 16 -0.78 -5.32 10.64
C LEU A 16 0.64 -4.92 11.07
N ILE A 17 1.56 -4.93 10.09
CA ILE A 17 2.87 -4.31 10.22
C ILE A 17 2.69 -2.80 10.03
N VAL A 18 2.98 -2.05 11.09
CA VAL A 18 2.62 -0.63 11.18
C VAL A 18 3.82 0.26 10.89
N ASP A 19 3.61 1.26 10.04
CA ASP A 19 4.50 2.37 9.79
C ASP A 19 3.97 3.67 10.42
N GLY A 20 4.89 4.64 10.59
CA GLY A 20 4.62 5.92 11.23
C GLY A 20 5.15 6.00 12.68
N PRO A 21 4.70 7.01 13.47
CA PRO A 21 3.73 8.02 13.08
C PRO A 21 4.36 9.12 12.22
N ALA A 22 3.61 9.63 11.25
CA ALA A 22 3.87 10.94 10.65
C ALA A 22 2.97 12.00 11.29
N ARG A 23 3.39 13.27 11.32
CA ARG A 23 2.46 14.35 11.73
C ARG A 23 1.42 14.61 10.64
N TRP A 24 0.24 15.10 11.02
CA TRP A 24 -0.84 15.37 10.05
C TRP A 24 -0.47 16.32 8.91
N GLU A 25 0.49 17.22 9.10
CA GLU A 25 0.91 18.16 8.05
C GLU A 25 2.12 17.66 7.24
N GLU A 26 2.71 16.53 7.66
CA GLU A 26 3.87 15.95 7.01
C GLU A 26 3.47 14.99 5.88
N ARG A 27 4.44 14.75 5.00
CA ARG A 27 4.27 13.79 3.92
C ARG A 27 4.42 12.36 4.43
N VAL A 28 3.44 11.53 4.15
CA VAL A 28 3.46 10.10 4.47
C VAL A 28 4.25 9.30 3.44
N ALA A 29 4.98 8.28 3.88
CA ALA A 29 5.86 7.48 3.03
C ALA A 29 5.15 6.29 2.35
N GLY A 30 3.99 5.84 2.84
CA GLY A 30 3.26 4.68 2.29
C GLY A 30 2.80 4.90 0.84
N ARG A 31 3.53 4.33 -0.12
CA ARG A 31 3.25 4.53 -1.55
C ARG A 31 2.24 3.53 -2.08
N GLY A 32 2.14 2.35 -1.46
CA GLY A 32 1.22 1.28 -1.80
C GLY A 32 -0.20 1.51 -1.29
N ARG A 33 -1.07 0.56 -1.62
CA ARG A 33 -2.43 0.47 -1.09
C ARG A 33 -2.41 -0.04 0.36
N GLY A 34 -3.45 0.25 1.13
CA GLY A 34 -3.56 -0.22 2.50
C GLY A 34 -4.54 0.59 3.33
N VAL A 35 -4.33 0.58 4.64
CA VAL A 35 -5.18 1.25 5.63
C VAL A 35 -4.37 2.29 6.40
N TYR A 36 -5.05 3.32 6.91
CA TYR A 36 -4.44 4.37 7.72
C TYR A 36 -5.39 4.89 8.79
N LEU A 37 -4.82 5.32 9.91
CA LEU A 37 -5.56 5.89 11.03
C LEU A 37 -5.05 7.30 11.32
N ILE A 38 -5.97 8.19 11.64
CA ILE A 38 -5.66 9.53 12.14
C ILE A 38 -5.97 9.55 13.62
N GLU A 39 -4.99 9.96 14.41
CA GLU A 39 -5.01 9.93 15.86
C GLU A 39 -4.78 11.33 16.45
N LEU A 40 -5.52 11.66 17.49
CA LEU A 40 -5.27 12.77 18.41
C LEU A 40 -4.91 12.17 19.79
N PRO A 41 -3.61 12.01 20.12
CA PRO A 41 -3.17 11.26 21.31
C PRO A 41 -3.75 11.75 22.64
N ASP A 42 -3.96 13.07 22.77
CA ASP A 42 -4.55 13.70 23.95
C ASP A 42 -5.96 14.22 23.60
N ALA A 43 -6.84 13.33 23.16
CA ALA A 43 -8.19 13.70 22.75
C ALA A 43 -8.94 14.38 23.92
N PRO A 44 -9.45 15.60 23.72
CA PRO A 44 -10.17 16.32 24.77
C PRO A 44 -11.54 15.70 25.07
N GLU A 45 -12.10 16.09 26.22
CA GLU A 45 -13.48 15.77 26.60
C GLU A 45 -14.47 16.31 25.57
N GLU A 46 -14.29 17.57 25.17
CA GLU A 46 -15.14 18.27 24.21
C GLU A 46 -14.49 18.31 22.83
N ALA A 47 -15.30 18.21 21.78
CA ALA A 47 -14.83 18.29 20.40
C ALA A 47 -14.10 19.62 20.15
N PRO A 48 -12.85 19.60 19.66
CA PRO A 48 -12.09 20.81 19.35
C PRO A 48 -12.54 21.39 18.00
N ILE A 49 -13.84 21.62 17.81
CA ILE A 49 -14.41 22.20 16.59
C ILE A 49 -14.13 23.71 16.56
N ASP A 50 -13.66 24.21 15.43
CA ASP A 50 -13.48 25.63 15.17
C ASP A 50 -14.72 26.23 14.47
N PRO A 51 -15.50 27.08 15.15
CA PRO A 51 -16.68 27.72 14.56
C PRO A 51 -16.39 28.55 13.30
N SER A 52 -15.16 29.05 13.15
CA SER A 52 -14.73 29.83 11.99
C SER A 52 -14.60 28.96 10.75
N LEU A 53 -14.08 27.74 10.91
CA LEU A 53 -14.02 26.74 9.83
C LEU A 53 -15.43 26.28 9.43
N VAL A 54 -16.30 26.06 10.41
CA VAL A 54 -17.72 25.72 10.18
C VAL A 54 -18.47 26.84 9.45
N ARG A 55 -18.24 28.10 9.83
CA ARG A 55 -18.78 29.26 9.11
C ARG A 55 -18.32 29.28 7.65
N GLY A 56 -17.01 29.14 7.42
CA GLY A 56 -16.45 29.11 6.07
C GLY A 56 -16.99 27.95 5.22
N TRP A 57 -17.34 26.82 5.84
CA TRP A 57 -18.02 25.72 5.16
C TRP A 57 -19.42 26.10 4.69
N ILE A 58 -20.26 26.66 5.56
CA ILE A 58 -21.63 27.10 5.24
C ILE A 58 -21.62 28.18 4.15
N GLU A 59 -20.62 29.07 4.16
CA GLU A 59 -20.45 30.11 3.13
C GLU A 59 -20.04 29.50 1.78
N ARG A 60 -19.11 28.54 1.78
CA ARG A 60 -18.65 27.85 0.57
C ARG A 60 -19.72 26.95 -0.05
N THR A 61 -20.65 26.46 0.75
CA THR A 61 -21.68 25.50 0.33
C THR A 61 -23.08 26.10 0.53
N PRO A 62 -23.56 26.95 -0.39
CA PRO A 62 -24.86 27.63 -0.25
C PRO A 62 -26.05 26.67 -0.09
N GLY A 63 -25.94 25.45 -0.62
CA GLY A 63 -26.94 24.40 -0.50
C GLY A 63 -26.83 23.54 0.76
N LEU A 64 -25.93 23.86 1.70
CA LEU A 64 -25.78 23.09 2.94
C LEU A 64 -26.99 23.30 3.84
N LEU A 65 -27.67 22.20 4.13
CA LEU A 65 -28.80 22.14 5.05
C LEU A 65 -28.48 21.18 6.20
N LEU A 66 -29.05 21.46 7.37
CA LEU A 66 -29.08 20.63 8.55
C LEU A 66 -30.54 20.39 8.91
N ASP A 67 -30.97 19.13 8.82
CA ASP A 67 -32.36 18.72 9.02
C ASP A 67 -33.35 19.50 8.13
N GLY A 68 -32.95 19.79 6.89
CA GLY A 68 -33.75 20.52 5.91
C GLY A 68 -33.68 22.05 5.99
N GLU A 69 -33.02 22.61 7.00
CA GLU A 69 -32.89 24.07 7.19
C GLU A 69 -31.45 24.53 7.05
N ARG A 70 -31.25 25.80 6.65
CA ARG A 70 -29.89 26.37 6.61
C ARG A 70 -29.38 26.59 8.03
N PRO A 71 -28.29 25.95 8.46
CA PRO A 71 -27.84 26.05 9.84
C PRO A 71 -27.09 27.35 10.10
N THR A 72 -27.07 27.77 11.37
CA THR A 72 -26.06 28.71 11.88
C THR A 72 -24.75 27.96 12.14
N PRO A 73 -23.59 28.64 12.16
CA PRO A 73 -22.31 28.00 12.48
C PRO A 73 -22.34 27.29 13.85
N HIS A 74 -23.02 27.87 14.84
CA HIS A 74 -23.15 27.27 16.16
C HIS A 74 -24.01 25.98 16.14
N ARG A 75 -25.17 26.01 15.47
CA ARG A 75 -26.06 24.83 15.37
C ARG A 75 -25.35 23.68 14.64
N LEU A 76 -24.61 23.97 13.57
CA LEU A 76 -23.85 22.96 12.84
C LEU A 76 -22.69 22.42 13.69
N ALA A 77 -21.94 23.27 14.37
CA ALA A 77 -20.88 22.84 15.28
C ALA A 77 -21.41 21.95 16.42
N GLN A 78 -22.56 22.30 17.01
CA GLN A 78 -23.21 21.49 18.03
C GLN A 78 -23.66 20.12 17.50
N ARG A 79 -24.22 20.06 16.28
CA ARG A 79 -24.55 18.78 15.64
C ARG A 79 -23.31 17.92 15.45
N LEU A 80 -22.21 18.49 14.94
CA LEU A 80 -20.95 17.76 14.79
C LEU A 80 -20.44 17.26 16.14
N ALA A 81 -20.43 18.13 17.17
CA ALA A 81 -19.97 17.80 18.51
C ALA A 81 -20.77 16.66 19.16
N SER A 82 -22.06 16.50 18.81
CA SER A 82 -22.86 15.37 19.33
C SER A 82 -22.32 14.00 18.91
N PHE A 83 -21.50 13.92 17.86
CA PHE A 83 -20.86 12.68 17.40
C PHE A 83 -19.41 12.53 17.91
N TRP A 84 -18.95 13.44 18.77
CA TRP A 84 -17.63 13.34 19.39
C TRP A 84 -17.61 12.22 20.42
N LEU A 85 -16.50 11.50 20.48
CA LEU A 85 -16.25 10.46 21.45
C LEU A 85 -15.22 10.98 22.46
N PRO A 86 -15.62 11.39 23.68
CA PRO A 86 -14.71 11.97 24.66
C PRO A 86 -13.50 11.09 24.93
N ARG A 87 -12.30 11.68 24.92
CA ARG A 87 -11.02 10.99 25.21
C ARG A 87 -10.70 9.80 24.31
N VAL A 88 -11.40 9.61 23.19
CA VAL A 88 -11.08 8.58 22.22
C VAL A 88 -10.07 9.13 21.20
N PRO A 89 -8.84 8.58 21.15
CA PRO A 89 -7.77 9.18 20.35
C PRO A 89 -7.94 8.95 18.85
N VAL A 90 -8.61 7.87 18.43
CA VAL A 90 -8.78 7.56 17.01
C VAL A 90 -9.90 8.40 16.40
N LEU A 91 -9.50 9.33 15.52
CA LEU A 91 -10.42 10.25 14.84
C LEU A 91 -10.98 9.68 13.54
N PHE A 92 -10.20 8.86 12.84
CA PHE A 92 -10.56 8.37 11.51
C PHE A 92 -9.86 7.05 11.20
N ILE A 93 -10.61 6.13 10.59
CA ILE A 93 -10.08 4.91 9.96
C ILE A 93 -10.32 5.03 8.46
N GLY A 94 -9.24 4.97 7.68
CA GLY A 94 -9.24 5.20 6.26
C GLY A 94 -8.69 4.03 5.46
N GLN A 95 -9.32 3.79 4.32
CA GLN A 95 -8.86 2.84 3.30
C GLN A 95 -8.26 3.59 2.10
N ALA A 96 -7.17 3.07 1.57
CA ALA A 96 -6.47 3.63 0.42
C ALA A 96 -6.24 2.54 -0.63
N PRO A 97 -7.14 2.39 -1.62
CA PRO A 97 -7.09 1.29 -2.60
C PRO A 97 -5.93 1.42 -3.61
N ARG A 98 -5.28 2.58 -3.69
CA ARG A 98 -4.18 2.86 -4.62
C ARG A 98 -2.90 3.28 -3.92
N SER A 99 -2.97 4.33 -3.11
CA SER A 99 -1.81 4.90 -2.43
C SER A 99 -2.24 5.56 -1.13
N ILE A 100 -1.68 5.11 0.00
CA ILE A 100 -1.90 5.69 1.32
C ILE A 100 -1.48 7.16 1.33
N ALA A 101 -0.24 7.45 0.90
CA ALA A 101 0.29 8.81 0.82
C ALA A 101 -0.56 9.68 -0.11
N GLY A 102 -1.00 9.15 -1.26
CA GLY A 102 -1.87 9.88 -2.18
C GLY A 102 -3.23 10.21 -1.58
N ARG A 103 -3.82 9.26 -0.84
CA ARG A 103 -5.14 9.42 -0.18
C ARG A 103 -5.08 10.45 0.95
N ILE A 104 -4.03 10.39 1.77
CA ILE A 104 -3.81 11.33 2.87
C ILE A 104 -3.51 12.73 2.33
N ALA A 105 -2.64 12.84 1.33
CA ALA A 105 -2.32 14.13 0.71
C ALA A 105 -3.57 14.80 0.11
N ALA A 106 -4.42 14.02 -0.56
CA ALA A 106 -5.72 14.48 -1.03
C ALA A 106 -6.58 15.02 0.13
N GLN A 107 -6.67 14.29 1.24
CA GLN A 107 -7.45 14.70 2.41
C GLN A 107 -6.90 15.98 3.10
N GLN A 108 -5.58 16.15 3.12
CA GLN A 108 -4.92 17.36 3.64
C GLN A 108 -5.16 18.59 2.77
N GLN A 109 -5.16 18.41 1.44
CA GLN A 109 -5.21 19.51 0.46
C GLN A 109 -6.64 19.94 0.11
N THR A 110 -7.61 19.04 0.23
CA THR A 110 -9.01 19.32 -0.15
C THR A 110 -9.66 20.25 0.86
N PRO A 111 -10.11 21.46 0.46
CA PRO A 111 -10.80 22.35 1.37
C PRO A 111 -12.14 21.77 1.82
N LEU A 112 -12.53 22.08 3.06
CA LEU A 112 -13.83 21.70 3.60
C LEU A 112 -14.96 22.21 2.70
N GLY A 113 -15.84 21.31 2.29
CA GLY A 113 -16.96 21.57 1.37
C GLY A 113 -16.67 21.32 -0.11
N ILE A 114 -15.46 20.89 -0.50
CA ILE A 114 -15.14 20.55 -1.88
C ILE A 114 -15.37 19.05 -2.17
N ARG A 115 -16.05 18.72 -3.26
CA ARG A 115 -16.46 17.33 -3.55
C ARG A 115 -15.30 16.38 -3.87
N ARG A 116 -14.25 16.87 -4.53
CA ARG A 116 -13.17 16.05 -5.09
C ARG A 116 -11.84 16.30 -4.38
N PRO A 117 -10.96 15.28 -4.30
CA PRO A 117 -11.03 13.98 -4.97
C PRO A 117 -11.87 12.92 -4.22
N HIS A 118 -12.22 13.12 -2.95
CA HIS A 118 -13.25 12.34 -2.22
C HIS A 118 -13.61 13.04 -0.90
N PRO A 119 -14.88 13.07 -0.45
CA PRO A 119 -15.30 13.78 0.76
C PRO A 119 -14.97 13.07 2.09
N GLY A 120 -14.12 12.03 2.05
CA GLY A 120 -13.90 11.14 3.19
C GLY A 120 -13.11 11.84 4.28
N GLY A 121 -13.60 11.81 5.53
CA GLY A 121 -12.95 12.50 6.63
C GLY A 121 -13.01 14.03 6.55
N HIS A 122 -13.94 14.59 5.75
CA HIS A 122 -14.12 16.05 5.66
C HIS A 122 -14.42 16.70 7.02
N TRP A 123 -15.16 16.03 7.90
CA TRP A 123 -15.44 16.54 9.25
C TRP A 123 -14.18 16.77 10.07
N LEU A 124 -13.07 16.09 9.80
CA LEU A 124 -11.80 16.38 10.46
C LEU A 124 -11.35 17.82 10.23
N ARG A 125 -11.68 18.40 9.07
CA ARG A 125 -11.34 19.78 8.72
C ARG A 125 -12.14 20.83 9.48
N THR A 126 -13.11 20.43 10.32
CA THR A 126 -13.77 21.35 11.26
C THR A 126 -13.02 21.46 12.58
N LEU A 127 -12.01 20.62 12.82
CA LEU A 127 -11.26 20.59 14.07
C LEU A 127 -10.04 21.52 14.02
N ARG A 128 -9.69 22.10 15.17
CA ARG A 128 -8.45 22.88 15.38
C ARG A 128 -7.29 21.99 15.85
N ASP A 129 -6.12 22.61 16.00
CA ASP A 129 -4.90 22.00 16.58
C ASP A 129 -4.39 20.75 15.85
N THR A 130 -4.52 20.73 14.52
CA THR A 130 -4.09 19.62 13.66
C THR A 130 -2.60 19.26 13.77
N GLY A 131 -1.75 20.19 14.22
CA GLY A 131 -0.32 19.95 14.43
C GLY A 131 0.01 18.87 15.48
N LYS A 132 -0.95 18.50 16.34
CA LYS A 132 -0.78 17.42 17.33
C LYS A 132 -1.14 16.04 16.79
N TRP A 133 -1.78 15.99 15.62
CA TRP A 133 -2.35 14.76 15.10
C TRP A 133 -1.26 13.87 14.52
N ARG A 134 -1.44 12.57 14.70
CA ARG A 134 -0.55 11.52 14.20
C ARG A 134 -1.27 10.71 13.14
N ILE A 135 -0.51 10.28 12.15
CA ILE A 135 -0.98 9.37 11.12
C ILE A 135 -0.16 8.09 11.21
N TRP A 136 -0.87 6.99 11.36
CA TRP A 136 -0.33 5.64 11.33
C TRP A 136 -0.89 4.93 10.09
N TRP A 137 -0.10 4.03 9.51
CA TRP A 137 -0.57 3.29 8.34
C TRP A 137 0.05 1.92 8.25
N ALA A 138 -0.57 1.08 7.42
CA ALA A 138 -0.04 -0.23 7.07
C ALA A 138 -0.37 -0.51 5.60
N GLU A 139 0.66 -0.84 4.81
CA GLU A 139 0.45 -1.33 3.45
C GLU A 139 -0.09 -2.75 3.49
N THR A 140 -1.16 -3.03 2.74
CA THR A 140 -1.79 -4.34 2.68
C THR A 140 -2.58 -4.51 1.40
N GLU A 141 -2.56 -5.72 0.86
CA GLU A 141 -3.36 -6.08 -0.32
C GLU A 141 -4.83 -6.36 0.00
N ALA A 142 -5.19 -6.55 1.28
CA ALA A 142 -6.54 -6.80 1.78
C ALA A 142 -7.13 -5.55 2.45
N VAL A 143 -7.25 -4.47 1.66
CA VAL A 143 -7.64 -3.15 2.17
C VAL A 143 -9.02 -3.16 2.81
N GLU A 144 -9.96 -3.90 2.21
CA GLU A 144 -11.35 -3.97 2.66
C GLU A 144 -11.44 -4.75 3.97
N GLU A 145 -10.88 -5.96 3.99
CA GLU A 145 -10.91 -6.86 5.15
C GLU A 145 -10.22 -6.27 6.37
N TYR A 146 -9.06 -5.64 6.18
CA TYR A 146 -8.38 -4.98 7.30
C TYR A 146 -9.08 -3.68 7.73
N GLY A 147 -9.79 -2.99 6.83
CA GLY A 147 -10.63 -1.85 7.22
C GLY A 147 -11.79 -2.28 8.12
N ASP A 148 -12.49 -3.35 7.76
CA ASP A 148 -13.58 -3.95 8.55
C ASP A 148 -13.08 -4.44 9.92
N ALA A 149 -11.92 -5.10 9.93
CA ALA A 149 -11.30 -5.59 11.16
C ALA A 149 -10.90 -4.43 12.10
N LEU A 150 -10.38 -3.33 11.55
CA LEU A 150 -10.02 -2.13 12.32
C LEU A 150 -11.25 -1.46 12.92
N GLU A 151 -12.33 -1.35 12.15
CA GLU A 151 -13.57 -0.76 12.63
C GLU A 151 -14.20 -1.60 13.74
N THR A 152 -14.26 -2.93 13.55
CA THR A 152 -14.69 -3.86 14.61
C THR A 152 -13.83 -3.69 15.87
N ALA A 153 -12.50 -3.70 15.71
CA ALA A 153 -11.58 -3.55 16.83
C ALA A 153 -11.69 -2.21 17.54
N PHE A 154 -12.08 -1.15 16.83
CA PHE A 154 -12.38 0.17 17.38
C PHE A 154 -13.65 0.12 18.23
N VAL A 155 -14.75 -0.41 17.67
CA VAL A 155 -16.05 -0.56 18.37
C VAL A 155 -15.88 -1.35 19.67
N ASP A 156 -15.21 -2.51 19.61
CA ASP A 156 -14.95 -3.35 20.78
C ASP A 156 -14.03 -2.69 21.83
N GLY A 157 -13.29 -1.66 21.43
CA GLY A 157 -12.31 -0.96 22.26
C GLY A 157 -12.82 0.32 22.92
N VAL A 158 -14.01 0.80 22.56
CA VAL A 158 -14.62 2.01 23.15
C VAL A 158 -15.43 1.61 24.37
N ASP A 159 -15.26 2.36 25.46
CA ASP A 159 -16.00 2.17 26.70
C ASP A 159 -17.53 2.35 26.46
N PRO A 160 -18.39 1.44 26.95
CA PRO A 160 -19.83 1.56 26.80
C PRO A 160 -20.42 2.88 27.30
N ASP A 161 -19.85 3.48 28.36
CA ASP A 161 -20.31 4.77 28.89
C ASP A 161 -19.97 5.91 27.92
N ILE A 162 -18.83 5.82 27.21
CA ILE A 162 -18.48 6.74 26.13
C ILE A 162 -19.39 6.51 24.92
N ALA A 163 -19.67 5.25 24.55
CA ALA A 163 -20.58 4.95 23.46
C ALA A 163 -21.99 5.51 23.71
N ALA A 164 -22.44 5.49 24.97
CA ALA A 164 -23.74 6.03 25.39
C ALA A 164 -23.84 7.56 25.30
N THR A 165 -22.74 8.29 25.05
CA THR A 165 -22.81 9.75 24.81
C THR A 165 -23.27 10.11 23.40
N LEU A 166 -23.29 9.13 22.49
CA LEU A 166 -23.77 9.34 21.12
C LEU A 166 -25.30 9.49 21.09
N PRO A 167 -25.86 10.16 20.07
CA PRO A 167 -27.31 10.23 19.87
C PRO A 167 -27.92 8.84 19.71
N ASP A 168 -29.15 8.66 20.17
CA ASP A 168 -29.88 7.39 20.07
C ASP A 168 -29.87 6.85 18.63
N GLY A 169 -29.44 5.59 18.48
CA GLY A 169 -29.37 4.92 17.18
C GLY A 169 -28.21 5.37 16.27
N ALA A 170 -27.33 6.27 16.72
CA ALA A 170 -26.13 6.63 15.95
C ALA A 170 -25.12 5.48 15.95
N PRO A 171 -24.51 5.14 14.80
CA PRO A 171 -23.47 4.11 14.75
C PRO A 171 -22.21 4.58 15.48
N LEU A 172 -21.61 3.67 16.26
CA LEU A 172 -20.32 3.88 16.91
C LEU A 172 -19.20 3.71 15.87
N ILE A 173 -18.83 4.81 15.23
CA ILE A 173 -17.69 4.88 14.29
C ILE A 173 -16.84 6.10 14.63
N PRO A 174 -15.55 6.15 14.22
CA PRO A 174 -14.67 7.29 14.51
C PRO A 174 -15.28 8.61 14.04
N PHE A 175 -15.00 9.71 14.76
CA PHE A 175 -15.61 11.02 14.53
C PHE A 175 -15.58 11.49 13.06
N GLY A 176 -14.45 11.30 12.37
CA GLY A 176 -14.28 11.70 10.99
C GLY A 176 -14.99 10.80 9.96
N ASN A 177 -15.39 9.58 10.34
CA ASN A 177 -16.09 8.65 9.47
C ASN A 177 -17.59 9.02 9.43
N LEU A 178 -18.15 9.04 8.21
CA LEU A 178 -19.58 9.33 7.95
C LEU A 178 -20.39 8.06 7.67
N GLU A 179 -19.70 6.97 7.38
CA GLU A 179 -20.24 5.68 7.00
C GLU A 179 -19.33 4.61 7.60
N SER A 180 -19.92 3.54 8.12
CA SER A 180 -19.20 2.33 8.51
C SER A 180 -18.71 1.59 7.28
N SER A 181 -17.77 0.67 7.46
CA SER A 181 -17.34 -0.23 6.40
C SER A 181 -18.46 -1.17 5.93
N SER A 182 -19.45 -1.44 6.79
CA SER A 182 -20.68 -2.17 6.47
C SER A 182 -21.76 -1.34 5.75
N GLY A 183 -21.49 -0.06 5.43
CA GLY A 183 -22.42 0.81 4.70
C GLY A 183 -23.49 1.50 5.56
N VAL A 184 -23.38 1.43 6.89
CA VAL A 184 -24.28 2.12 7.81
C VAL A 184 -23.90 3.59 7.85
N LEU A 185 -24.78 4.44 7.34
CA LEU A 185 -24.59 5.89 7.32
C LEU A 185 -24.83 6.50 8.72
N ARG A 186 -23.97 7.45 9.10
CA ARG A 186 -24.18 8.28 10.28
C ARG A 186 -25.39 9.18 10.05
N ALA A 187 -26.39 9.11 10.93
CA ALA A 187 -27.61 9.90 10.85
C ALA A 187 -27.39 11.38 11.27
N HIS A 188 -26.56 12.10 10.52
CA HIS A 188 -26.11 13.44 10.90
C HIS A 188 -27.02 14.58 10.40
N GLY A 189 -27.95 14.30 9.47
CA GLY A 189 -28.93 15.27 8.96
C GLY A 189 -28.36 16.39 8.08
N ILE A 190 -27.07 16.34 7.74
CA ILE A 190 -26.40 17.34 6.90
C ILE A 190 -26.56 16.93 5.43
N THR A 191 -27.08 17.81 4.58
CA THR A 191 -27.22 17.58 3.14
C THR A 191 -26.68 18.77 2.35
N GLY A 192 -26.41 18.60 1.05
CA GLY A 192 -25.91 19.68 0.18
C GLY A 192 -24.55 20.26 0.58
N ALA A 193 -23.76 19.51 1.35
CA ALA A 193 -22.56 20.00 2.02
C ALA A 193 -21.29 20.00 1.16
N LEU A 194 -21.42 19.71 -0.14
CA LEU A 194 -20.30 19.58 -1.09
C LEU A 194 -20.61 20.32 -2.38
N VAL A 195 -19.69 21.18 -2.80
CA VAL A 195 -19.69 21.85 -4.11
C VAL A 195 -18.51 21.37 -4.94
N ASP A 196 -18.61 21.49 -6.26
CA ASP A 196 -17.46 21.32 -7.13
C ASP A 196 -16.50 22.49 -6.96
N GLU A 197 -15.20 22.22 -7.18
CA GLU A 197 -14.19 23.27 -7.13
C GLU A 197 -14.44 24.30 -8.25
N PRO A 198 -14.39 25.61 -7.98
CA PRO A 198 -14.57 26.60 -9.04
C PRO A 198 -13.48 26.41 -10.10
N ALA A 199 -13.90 26.36 -11.38
CA ALA A 199 -13.00 26.18 -12.52
C ALA A 199 -11.97 27.33 -12.57
N GLY A 200 -10.77 27.10 -12.03
CA GLY A 200 -9.71 28.12 -11.98
C GLY A 200 -8.56 27.86 -11.01
N ALA A 201 -8.68 26.92 -10.07
CA ALA A 201 -7.65 26.66 -9.05
C ALA A 201 -6.88 25.34 -9.24
N ALA A 202 -6.79 24.80 -10.46
CA ALA A 202 -5.93 23.66 -10.75
C ALA A 202 -4.45 24.08 -10.80
N ALA A 203 -3.78 24.11 -9.64
CA ALA A 203 -2.33 24.29 -9.57
C ALA A 203 -1.61 22.93 -9.60
N GLY A 204 -0.74 22.75 -10.61
CA GLY A 204 0.57 22.13 -10.39
C GLY A 204 0.75 20.63 -10.63
N GLY A 205 0.07 20.04 -11.62
CA GLY A 205 0.46 18.72 -12.14
C GLY A 205 1.58 18.84 -13.18
N THR A 206 2.85 18.72 -12.76
CA THR A 206 4.00 18.70 -13.68
C THR A 206 4.00 17.39 -14.50
N SER A 207 3.25 17.35 -15.59
CA SER A 207 3.42 16.36 -16.67
C SER A 207 4.37 16.94 -17.72
N ALA A 208 5.67 16.70 -17.55
CA ALA A 208 6.63 16.85 -18.63
C ALA A 208 6.48 15.66 -19.59
N LYS A 209 5.57 15.77 -20.56
CA LYS A 209 5.53 14.89 -21.73
C LYS A 209 6.23 15.62 -22.87
N GLY A 210 7.37 15.08 -23.29
CA GLY A 210 8.16 15.62 -24.39
C GLY A 210 7.38 15.65 -25.70
N ALA A 211 7.54 16.74 -26.44
CA ALA A 211 7.24 16.80 -27.86
C ALA A 211 8.40 17.53 -28.56
N ARG A 212 9.09 16.79 -29.43
CA ARG A 212 10.10 17.30 -30.36
C ARG A 212 9.43 18.17 -31.41
N GLY A 213 10.09 19.29 -31.71
CA GLY A 213 10.30 19.81 -33.06
C GLY A 213 9.15 20.55 -33.72
N THR A 214 9.30 21.86 -33.92
CA THR A 214 9.80 22.40 -35.20
C THR A 214 10.04 23.90 -35.11
N THR A 215 11.11 24.29 -35.78
CA THR A 215 11.69 25.61 -36.06
C THR A 215 10.69 26.59 -36.68
N THR A 216 10.79 27.89 -36.35
CA THR A 216 10.91 29.00 -37.33
C THR A 216 11.39 30.28 -36.60
N ALA A 217 12.25 31.02 -37.29
CA ALA A 217 13.09 32.12 -36.81
C ALA A 217 12.47 33.53 -36.96
N ARG A 218 12.97 34.48 -36.14
CA ARG A 218 13.26 35.92 -36.38
C ARG A 218 13.23 36.61 -35.00
N GLY A 219 14.14 37.48 -34.58
CA GLY A 219 15.25 38.20 -35.18
C GLY A 219 15.57 39.35 -34.21
N GLY A 220 16.83 39.74 -34.05
CA GLY A 220 17.19 40.91 -33.23
C GLY A 220 18.59 40.85 -32.64
N LYS A 221 19.59 41.22 -33.46
CA LYS A 221 20.96 41.56 -33.02
C LYS A 221 20.94 42.89 -32.26
N VAL A 222 21.76 43.05 -31.22
CA VAL A 222 22.77 44.13 -31.07
C VAL A 222 23.79 43.70 -29.98
N ALA A 223 25.07 43.87 -30.27
CA ALA A 223 26.25 43.83 -29.38
C ALA A 223 26.98 45.20 -29.55
N PRO A 224 28.15 45.55 -28.93
CA PRO A 224 29.06 44.72 -28.11
C PRO A 224 29.84 45.42 -26.92
N LYS A 225 30.61 44.57 -26.20
CA LYS A 225 31.98 44.74 -25.61
C LYS A 225 32.30 45.79 -24.52
N ARG A 226 32.86 45.31 -23.38
CA ARG A 226 34.28 45.46 -22.89
C ARG A 226 34.41 44.85 -21.48
N THR A 227 35.17 43.77 -21.28
CA THR A 227 36.55 43.70 -20.73
C THR A 227 36.81 44.47 -19.43
N THR A 228 37.11 43.77 -18.33
CA THR A 228 38.33 43.90 -17.50
C THR A 228 38.42 42.78 -16.44
N ALA A 229 39.63 42.61 -15.92
CA ALA A 229 40.20 41.43 -15.30
C ALA A 229 39.87 41.19 -13.81
N ALA A 230 39.99 39.91 -13.45
CA ALA A 230 40.61 39.32 -12.25
C ALA A 230 40.40 39.98 -10.87
N ARG A 231 39.82 39.18 -9.95
CA ARG A 231 40.44 38.97 -8.63
C ARG A 231 40.02 37.61 -8.05
N ALA A 232 41.04 36.82 -7.70
CA ALA A 232 40.91 35.58 -6.96
C ALA A 232 40.49 35.86 -5.50
N SER A 233 39.64 34.99 -4.95
CA SER A 233 39.65 34.67 -3.53
C SER A 233 39.14 33.25 -3.34
N ALA A 234 40.02 32.43 -2.79
CA ALA A 234 39.78 31.04 -2.42
C ALA A 234 38.99 30.98 -1.11
N ALA A 235 37.97 30.14 -1.07
CA ALA A 235 37.52 29.49 0.15
C ALA A 235 37.02 28.10 -0.21
N GLY A 236 37.85 27.10 0.08
CA GLY A 236 37.52 25.70 -0.07
C GLY A 236 36.40 25.30 0.88
N GLY A 237 35.44 24.56 0.33
CA GLY A 237 34.40 23.86 1.07
C GLY A 237 34.05 22.60 0.29
N THR A 238 34.82 21.56 0.52
CA THR A 238 34.67 20.21 -0.04
C THR A 238 33.24 19.71 0.20
N ARG A 239 32.36 19.83 -0.82
CA ARG A 239 31.10 19.09 -0.85
C ARG A 239 31.45 17.62 -1.02
N ARG A 240 31.51 16.88 0.10
CA ARG A 240 31.40 15.42 0.09
C ARG A 240 30.05 15.08 -0.53
N SER A 241 30.06 14.68 -1.79
CA SER A 241 28.96 13.92 -2.37
C SER A 241 28.86 12.61 -1.58
N SER A 242 27.89 12.51 -0.68
CA SER A 242 27.45 11.23 -0.17
C SER A 242 26.90 10.47 -1.37
N ALA A 243 27.69 9.52 -1.88
CA ALA A 243 27.23 8.50 -2.80
C ALA A 243 26.05 7.82 -2.12
N ALA A 244 24.84 8.16 -2.55
CA ALA A 244 23.65 7.40 -2.24
C ALA A 244 23.90 6.01 -2.79
N SER A 245 24.01 5.04 -1.90
CA SER A 245 24.06 3.63 -2.21
C SER A 245 22.76 3.27 -2.92
N SER A 246 22.69 3.45 -4.23
CA SER A 246 21.61 2.90 -5.03
C SER A 246 21.79 1.40 -4.99
N LYS A 247 21.01 0.75 -4.10
CA LYS A 247 20.78 -0.69 -4.13
C LYS A 247 20.50 -1.04 -5.60
N PRO A 248 21.27 -1.95 -6.23
CA PRO A 248 21.05 -2.28 -7.63
C PRO A 248 19.60 -2.74 -7.78
N ALA A 249 18.96 -2.33 -8.88
CA ALA A 249 17.64 -2.83 -9.23
C ALA A 249 17.68 -4.37 -9.20
N PRO A 250 16.65 -5.05 -8.65
CA PRO A 250 16.63 -6.50 -8.61
C PRO A 250 16.84 -7.03 -10.03
N GLU A 251 17.78 -7.96 -10.18
CA GLU A 251 17.99 -8.62 -11.47
C GLU A 251 16.67 -9.26 -11.93
N PRO A 252 16.30 -9.15 -13.22
CA PRO A 252 15.05 -9.69 -13.72
C PRO A 252 14.98 -11.18 -13.42
N THR A 253 13.94 -11.60 -12.68
CA THR A 253 13.74 -13.01 -12.36
C THR A 253 13.11 -13.67 -13.57
N HIS A 254 13.90 -14.45 -14.30
CA HIS A 254 13.38 -15.21 -15.42
C HIS A 254 12.55 -16.39 -14.94
N ILE A 255 11.32 -16.47 -15.42
CA ILE A 255 10.37 -17.50 -15.03
C ILE A 255 9.68 -18.11 -16.24
N SER A 256 9.35 -19.40 -16.14
CA SER A 256 8.47 -20.06 -17.12
C SER A 256 7.02 -19.58 -17.00
N GLU A 257 6.23 -19.69 -18.08
CA GLU A 257 4.77 -19.40 -18.03
C GLU A 257 4.06 -20.25 -16.99
N GLU A 258 4.41 -21.54 -16.91
CA GLU A 258 3.86 -22.48 -15.93
C GLU A 258 4.23 -22.05 -14.50
N GLY A 259 5.49 -21.67 -14.27
CA GLY A 259 5.96 -21.18 -12.98
C GLY A 259 5.21 -19.93 -12.53
N LEU A 260 5.00 -18.98 -13.44
CA LEU A 260 4.23 -17.77 -13.15
C LEU A 260 2.77 -18.11 -12.82
N ALA A 261 2.15 -19.04 -13.55
CA ALA A 261 0.79 -19.50 -13.26
C ALA A 261 0.68 -20.15 -11.88
N ARG A 262 1.67 -20.98 -11.48
CA ARG A 262 1.73 -21.60 -10.15
C ARG A 262 1.85 -20.56 -9.04
N LEU A 263 2.73 -19.56 -9.20
CA LEU A 263 2.88 -18.49 -8.20
C LEU A 263 1.63 -17.64 -8.07
N ARG A 264 0.93 -17.37 -9.19
CA ARG A 264 -0.36 -16.66 -9.15
C ARG A 264 -1.42 -17.48 -8.44
N ALA A 265 -1.51 -18.78 -8.72
CA ALA A 265 -2.45 -19.67 -8.04
C ALA A 265 -2.17 -19.75 -6.53
N GLU A 266 -0.90 -19.85 -6.13
CA GLU A 266 -0.50 -19.81 -4.72
C GLU A 266 -0.86 -18.46 -4.07
N LEU A 267 -0.56 -17.35 -4.76
CA LEU A 267 -0.92 -16.01 -4.29
C LEU A 267 -2.43 -15.85 -4.09
N ASP A 268 -3.23 -16.35 -5.04
CA ASP A 268 -4.69 -16.28 -4.98
C ASP A 268 -5.25 -17.13 -3.83
N ASP A 269 -4.74 -18.35 -3.62
CA ASP A 269 -5.13 -19.19 -2.47
C ASP A 269 -4.79 -18.50 -1.14
N LEU A 270 -3.58 -17.96 -1.01
CA LEU A 270 -3.15 -17.23 0.19
C LEU A 270 -4.03 -16.00 0.44
N ARG A 271 -4.42 -15.27 -0.61
CA ARG A 271 -5.21 -14.03 -0.48
C ARG A 271 -6.69 -14.29 -0.23
N ILE A 272 -7.30 -15.21 -0.98
CA ILE A 272 -8.76 -15.37 -1.04
C ILE A 272 -9.23 -16.39 -0.01
N VAL A 273 -8.43 -17.42 0.27
CA VAL A 273 -8.82 -18.52 1.15
C VAL A 273 -8.16 -18.37 2.52
N GLN A 274 -6.83 -18.34 2.56
CA GLN A 274 -6.11 -18.45 3.83
C GLN A 274 -6.13 -17.15 4.65
N ARG A 275 -5.88 -15.99 4.02
CA ARG A 275 -5.83 -14.70 4.73
C ARG A 275 -7.13 -14.40 5.51
N PRO A 276 -8.34 -14.51 4.93
CA PRO A 276 -9.58 -14.27 5.70
C PRO A 276 -9.75 -15.24 6.87
N GLN A 277 -9.36 -16.51 6.70
CA GLN A 277 -9.42 -17.52 7.76
C GLN A 277 -8.46 -17.19 8.91
N VAL A 278 -7.24 -16.76 8.60
CA VAL A 278 -6.26 -16.35 9.61
C VAL A 278 -6.74 -15.10 10.36
N ILE A 279 -7.25 -14.08 9.65
CA ILE A 279 -7.83 -12.88 10.27
C ILE A 279 -8.98 -13.27 11.20
N SER A 280 -9.88 -14.16 10.76
CA SER A 280 -10.99 -14.64 11.59
C SER A 280 -10.51 -15.41 12.83
N ARG A 281 -9.45 -16.22 12.72
CA ARG A 281 -8.87 -16.93 13.87
C ARG A 281 -8.21 -15.97 14.85
N VAL A 282 -7.48 -14.97 14.37
CA VAL A 282 -6.91 -13.92 15.22
C VAL A 282 -8.02 -13.16 15.95
N LYS A 283 -9.12 -12.84 15.26
CA LYS A 283 -10.30 -12.22 15.86
C LYS A 283 -10.91 -13.09 16.96
N HIS A 284 -11.16 -14.37 16.66
CA HIS A 284 -11.79 -15.27 17.63
C HIS A 284 -10.90 -15.56 18.84
N ALA A 285 -9.61 -15.79 18.64
CA ALA A 285 -8.65 -15.98 19.73
C ALA A 285 -8.60 -14.75 20.65
N ARG A 286 -8.80 -13.54 20.11
CA ARG A 286 -8.87 -12.30 20.88
C ARG A 286 -10.16 -12.17 21.70
N GLU A 287 -11.28 -12.76 21.28
CA GLU A 287 -12.57 -12.74 21.99
C GLU A 287 -12.55 -13.63 23.26
N LEU A 288 -11.67 -14.64 23.31
CA LEU A 288 -11.64 -15.64 24.39
C LEU A 288 -10.96 -15.17 25.70
N GLY A 289 -10.39 -13.96 25.73
CA GLY A 289 -9.98 -13.29 26.97
C GLY A 289 -8.63 -13.72 27.58
N ASP A 290 -8.01 -12.76 28.27
CA ASP A 290 -6.64 -12.67 28.81
C ASP A 290 -5.48 -12.89 27.81
N LEU A 291 -5.19 -11.81 27.07
CA LEU A 291 -4.20 -11.74 25.98
C LEU A 291 -2.75 -12.00 26.41
N ARG A 292 -2.44 -11.98 27.72
CA ARG A 292 -1.06 -12.07 28.21
C ARG A 292 -0.52 -13.50 28.27
N GLU A 293 -1.38 -14.51 28.14
CA GLU A 293 -0.99 -15.94 28.12
C GLU A 293 -1.72 -16.77 27.03
N ASN A 294 -2.37 -16.10 26.07
CA ASN A 294 -3.14 -16.80 25.05
C ASN A 294 -2.23 -17.31 23.91
N ALA A 295 -1.76 -18.56 24.06
CA ALA A 295 -0.94 -19.24 23.07
C ALA A 295 -1.60 -19.33 21.68
N ASP A 296 -2.92 -19.45 21.62
CA ASP A 296 -3.66 -19.51 20.35
C ASP A 296 -3.65 -18.15 19.64
N TYR A 297 -3.71 -17.06 20.38
CA TYR A 297 -3.55 -15.72 19.82
C TYR A 297 -2.14 -15.48 19.29
N GLU A 298 -1.10 -15.86 20.05
CA GLU A 298 0.29 -15.75 19.57
C GLU A 298 0.52 -16.61 18.33
N ALA A 299 0.02 -17.85 18.31
CA ALA A 299 0.10 -18.74 17.16
C ALA A 299 -0.59 -18.16 15.93
N ALA A 300 -1.84 -17.69 16.07
CA ALA A 300 -2.61 -17.11 14.96
C ALA A 300 -1.94 -15.84 14.42
N ARG A 301 -1.36 -15.00 15.30
CA ARG A 301 -0.62 -13.79 14.89
C ARG A 301 0.69 -14.13 14.17
N ASN A 302 1.42 -15.15 14.63
CA ASN A 302 2.63 -15.62 13.96
C ASN A 302 2.31 -16.19 12.57
N GLU A 303 1.23 -16.97 12.47
CA GLU A 303 0.74 -17.48 11.19
C GLU A 303 0.36 -16.35 10.24
N GLN A 304 -0.36 -15.34 10.72
CA GLN A 304 -0.67 -14.13 9.93
C GLN A 304 0.60 -13.45 9.43
N SER A 305 1.59 -13.27 10.30
CA SER A 305 2.86 -12.62 9.95
C SER A 305 3.61 -13.39 8.87
N PHE A 306 3.63 -14.72 8.96
CA PHE A 306 4.27 -15.60 7.96
C PHE A 306 3.51 -15.56 6.63
N LEU A 307 2.18 -15.61 6.68
CA LEU A 307 1.32 -15.53 5.51
C LEU A 307 1.50 -14.20 4.77
N GLU A 308 1.49 -13.07 5.47
CA GLU A 308 1.71 -11.75 4.85
C GLU A 308 3.13 -11.62 4.27
N GLY A 309 4.14 -12.17 4.95
CA GLY A 309 5.51 -12.25 4.44
C GLY A 309 5.61 -13.07 3.14
N ARG A 310 4.90 -14.19 3.05
CA ARG A 310 4.83 -15.00 1.83
C ARG A 310 4.13 -14.27 0.70
N ILE A 311 2.99 -13.63 0.97
CA ILE A 311 2.27 -12.83 -0.02
C ILE A 311 3.15 -11.70 -0.55
N GLN A 312 3.83 -10.96 0.33
CA GLN A 312 4.74 -9.89 -0.08
C GLN A 312 5.87 -10.42 -0.98
N SER A 313 6.45 -11.56 -0.62
CA SER A 313 7.53 -12.20 -1.39
C SER A 313 7.04 -12.67 -2.77
N LEU A 314 5.86 -13.28 -2.85
CA LEU A 314 5.24 -13.70 -4.11
C LEU A 314 4.94 -12.51 -5.02
N ASN A 315 4.38 -11.42 -4.47
CA ASN A 315 4.13 -10.19 -5.23
C ASN A 315 5.42 -9.63 -5.83
N GLN A 316 6.49 -9.51 -5.03
CA GLN A 316 7.78 -9.03 -5.52
C GLN A 316 8.35 -9.92 -6.63
N LEU A 317 8.18 -11.24 -6.51
CA LEU A 317 8.69 -12.20 -7.48
C LEU A 317 7.88 -12.17 -8.77
N ILE A 318 6.54 -12.03 -8.68
CA ILE A 318 5.64 -11.88 -9.83
C ILE A 318 5.86 -10.53 -10.53
N ASP A 319 6.04 -9.43 -9.80
CA ASP A 319 6.23 -8.10 -10.36
C ASP A 319 7.60 -7.95 -11.07
N SER A 320 8.62 -8.68 -10.61
CA SER A 320 9.95 -8.72 -11.24
C SER A 320 10.11 -9.85 -12.26
N ALA A 321 9.06 -10.65 -12.48
CA ALA A 321 9.09 -11.78 -13.37
C ALA A 321 9.16 -11.35 -14.85
N VAL A 322 10.14 -11.89 -15.57
CA VAL A 322 10.20 -11.81 -17.03
C VAL A 322 9.87 -13.18 -17.58
N ILE A 323 8.71 -13.28 -18.24
CA ILE A 323 8.27 -14.51 -18.92
C ILE A 323 9.22 -14.77 -20.08
N ILE A 324 9.87 -15.94 -20.08
CA ILE A 324 10.53 -16.45 -21.27
C ILE A 324 9.62 -17.49 -21.90
N ALA A 325 9.02 -17.16 -23.05
CA ALA A 325 8.33 -18.14 -23.87
C ALA A 325 9.38 -19.02 -24.56
N GLY A 326 9.20 -20.35 -24.50
CA GLY A 326 10.00 -21.28 -25.29
C GLY A 326 9.71 -21.04 -26.77
N ASP A 327 10.61 -20.35 -27.47
CA ASP A 327 10.50 -20.19 -28.92
C ASP A 327 10.62 -21.56 -29.60
N ARG A 328 9.82 -21.80 -30.63
CA ARG A 328 9.66 -23.10 -31.34
C ARG A 328 10.86 -23.46 -32.23
N THR A 329 12.05 -23.01 -31.85
CA THR A 329 13.27 -23.16 -32.64
C THR A 329 13.86 -24.57 -32.60
N GLY A 330 13.33 -25.45 -31.74
CA GLY A 330 13.84 -26.81 -31.50
C GLY A 330 15.17 -26.84 -30.75
N GLN A 331 15.59 -25.71 -30.17
CA GLN A 331 16.74 -25.61 -29.27
C GLN A 331 16.26 -25.59 -27.83
N VAL A 332 17.04 -26.20 -26.94
CA VAL A 332 16.82 -26.14 -25.50
C VAL A 332 17.03 -24.71 -25.02
N MET A 333 16.01 -24.14 -24.40
CA MET A 333 16.04 -22.81 -23.80
C MET A 333 15.41 -22.86 -22.41
N LEU A 334 15.41 -21.73 -21.70
CA LEU A 334 14.61 -21.60 -20.50
C LEU A 334 13.12 -21.83 -20.84
N GLY A 335 12.45 -22.69 -20.06
CA GLY A 335 11.09 -23.14 -20.28
C GLY A 335 10.97 -24.44 -21.09
N SER A 336 12.04 -24.92 -21.74
CA SER A 336 11.99 -26.15 -22.54
C SER A 336 11.88 -27.40 -21.67
N THR A 337 11.15 -28.39 -22.19
CA THR A 337 11.17 -29.76 -21.66
C THR A 337 12.08 -30.62 -22.52
N VAL A 338 13.09 -31.23 -21.92
CA VAL A 338 14.15 -31.97 -22.60
C VAL A 338 14.11 -33.43 -22.15
N VAL A 339 13.95 -34.34 -23.10
CA VAL A 339 14.14 -35.78 -22.83
C VAL A 339 15.60 -36.09 -23.18
N ALA A 340 16.37 -36.55 -22.20
CA ALA A 340 17.77 -36.90 -22.38
C ALA A 340 18.06 -38.32 -21.91
N GLU A 341 18.92 -39.02 -22.63
CA GLU A 341 19.37 -40.38 -22.33
C GLU A 341 20.71 -40.34 -21.62
N VAL A 342 20.83 -41.06 -20.49
CA VAL A 342 22.05 -41.23 -19.70
C VAL A 342 22.19 -42.71 -19.35
N GLY A 343 23.34 -43.32 -19.66
CA GLY A 343 23.59 -44.73 -19.31
C GLY A 343 22.60 -45.75 -19.88
N GLY A 344 21.84 -45.40 -20.93
CA GLY A 344 20.80 -46.22 -21.54
C GLY A 344 19.38 -45.93 -21.04
N ASP A 345 19.21 -45.10 -20.01
CA ASP A 345 17.90 -44.71 -19.46
C ASP A 345 17.51 -43.29 -19.90
N GLN A 346 16.23 -43.08 -20.21
CA GLN A 346 15.70 -41.76 -20.55
C GLN A 346 15.19 -41.03 -19.31
N THR A 347 15.63 -39.79 -19.14
CA THR A 347 15.20 -38.87 -18.08
C THR A 347 14.63 -37.60 -18.70
N THR A 348 13.52 -37.10 -18.14
CA THR A 348 12.91 -35.84 -18.57
C THR A 348 13.35 -34.71 -17.65
N PHE A 349 13.81 -33.61 -18.24
CA PHE A 349 14.22 -32.40 -17.54
C PHE A 349 13.38 -31.21 -17.99
N HIS A 350 13.00 -30.35 -17.05
CA HIS A 350 12.43 -29.05 -17.34
C HIS A 350 13.48 -27.99 -17.06
N ILE A 351 13.93 -27.26 -18.09
CA ILE A 351 14.93 -26.21 -17.92
C ILE A 351 14.22 -24.96 -17.40
N VAL A 352 14.48 -24.58 -16.16
CA VAL A 352 13.78 -23.48 -15.48
C VAL A 352 14.76 -22.46 -14.90
N GLY A 353 14.24 -21.33 -14.43
CA GLY A 353 15.06 -20.35 -13.69
C GLY A 353 15.54 -20.93 -12.35
N SER A 354 16.61 -20.36 -11.81
CA SER A 354 17.17 -20.77 -10.50
C SER A 354 16.14 -20.79 -9.37
N THR A 355 15.14 -19.92 -9.42
CA THR A 355 14.10 -19.79 -8.41
C THR A 355 13.04 -20.90 -8.45
N GLU A 356 12.91 -21.60 -9.58
CA GLU A 356 11.95 -22.69 -9.80
C GLU A 356 12.60 -24.08 -9.71
N ALA A 357 13.92 -24.13 -9.51
CA ALA A 357 14.68 -25.36 -9.67
C ALA A 357 14.41 -26.34 -8.52
N SER A 358 14.01 -27.55 -8.90
CA SER A 358 13.85 -28.71 -8.03
C SER A 358 14.43 -29.92 -8.75
N PRO A 359 15.71 -30.26 -8.52
CA PRO A 359 16.35 -31.40 -9.17
C PRO A 359 15.63 -32.73 -8.91
N GLY A 360 14.99 -32.88 -7.75
CA GLY A 360 14.18 -34.05 -7.40
C GLY A 360 12.94 -34.24 -8.29
N ASP A 361 12.36 -33.13 -8.78
CA ASP A 361 11.19 -33.14 -9.67
C ASP A 361 11.59 -33.00 -11.15
N GLY A 362 12.88 -33.16 -11.48
CA GLY A 362 13.40 -32.96 -12.83
C GLY A 362 13.43 -31.50 -13.31
N ARG A 363 13.19 -30.51 -12.44
CA ARG A 363 13.27 -29.08 -12.76
C ARG A 363 14.69 -28.56 -12.56
N ILE A 364 15.44 -28.41 -13.64
CA ILE A 364 16.87 -28.08 -13.64
C ILE A 364 17.07 -26.58 -13.88
N SER A 365 17.78 -25.91 -12.98
CA SER A 365 18.17 -24.50 -13.14
C SER A 365 19.03 -24.32 -14.39
N ASN A 366 18.76 -23.29 -15.18
CA ASN A 366 19.64 -22.82 -16.27
C ASN A 366 21.05 -22.45 -15.79
N ALA A 367 21.24 -22.12 -14.53
CA ALA A 367 22.54 -21.78 -13.95
C ALA A 367 23.33 -23.02 -13.48
N SER A 368 22.69 -24.18 -13.37
CA SER A 368 23.31 -25.45 -12.97
C SER A 368 24.25 -26.00 -14.05
N PRO A 369 25.21 -26.90 -13.71
CA PRO A 369 26.10 -27.52 -14.70
C PRO A 369 25.34 -28.23 -15.83
N VAL A 370 24.26 -28.95 -15.49
CA VAL A 370 23.42 -29.65 -16.46
C VAL A 370 22.66 -28.65 -17.34
N GLY A 371 22.00 -27.66 -16.73
CA GLY A 371 21.25 -26.64 -17.45
C GLY A 371 22.12 -25.82 -18.41
N LYS A 372 23.31 -25.40 -17.95
CA LYS A 372 24.28 -24.67 -18.79
C LYS A 372 24.77 -25.48 -19.98
N ALA A 373 24.97 -26.79 -19.81
CA ALA A 373 25.42 -27.66 -20.89
C ALA A 373 24.31 -27.92 -21.92
N MET A 374 23.07 -27.99 -21.47
CA MET A 374 21.90 -28.28 -22.30
C MET A 374 21.41 -27.06 -23.10
N ILE A 375 21.51 -25.83 -22.56
CA ILE A 375 21.03 -24.62 -23.24
C ILE A 375 21.68 -24.42 -24.62
N GLY A 376 20.85 -24.13 -25.63
CA GLY A 376 21.24 -23.90 -27.02
C GLY A 376 21.37 -25.17 -27.86
N ARG A 377 21.23 -26.35 -27.26
CA ARG A 377 21.39 -27.65 -27.93
C ARG A 377 20.10 -28.14 -28.57
N ARG A 378 20.19 -29.04 -29.54
CA ARG A 378 19.04 -29.62 -30.24
C ARG A 378 18.93 -31.13 -30.01
N ALA A 379 17.77 -31.68 -30.37
CA ALA A 379 17.59 -33.13 -30.42
C ALA A 379 18.65 -33.80 -31.32
N GLY A 380 19.23 -34.90 -30.84
CA GLY A 380 20.33 -35.63 -31.46
C GLY A 380 21.72 -35.22 -30.99
N GLU A 381 21.88 -34.09 -30.29
CA GLU A 381 23.18 -33.67 -29.75
C GLU A 381 23.52 -34.36 -28.42
N GLU A 382 24.82 -34.58 -28.19
CA GLU A 382 25.36 -35.14 -26.95
C GLU A 382 26.12 -34.06 -26.17
N VAL A 383 25.89 -33.99 -24.86
CA VAL A 383 26.51 -33.00 -23.97
C VAL A 383 27.20 -33.67 -22.79
N VAL A 384 28.45 -33.30 -22.56
CA VAL A 384 29.24 -33.77 -21.41
C VAL A 384 29.15 -32.74 -20.29
N VAL A 385 28.63 -33.17 -19.14
CA VAL A 385 28.48 -32.35 -17.94
C VAL A 385 29.55 -32.75 -16.92
N LYS A 386 30.32 -31.75 -16.48
CA LYS A 386 31.27 -31.93 -15.37
C LYS A 386 30.54 -31.76 -14.05
N LEU A 387 30.39 -32.85 -13.30
CA LEU A 387 29.86 -32.86 -11.94
C LEU A 387 31.00 -33.09 -10.94
N PRO A 388 30.82 -32.73 -9.65
CA PRO A 388 31.85 -32.97 -8.62
C PRO A 388 32.26 -34.45 -8.48
N VAL A 389 31.38 -35.36 -8.91
CA VAL A 389 31.53 -36.82 -8.80
C VAL A 389 32.11 -37.46 -10.08
N GLY A 390 32.34 -36.68 -11.14
CA GLY A 390 32.83 -37.17 -12.42
C GLY A 390 32.15 -36.50 -13.63
N GLU A 391 32.51 -36.96 -14.83
CA GLU A 391 31.88 -36.51 -16.07
C GLU A 391 30.71 -37.44 -16.44
N VAL A 392 29.58 -36.85 -16.83
CA VAL A 392 28.39 -37.58 -17.26
C VAL A 392 27.97 -37.08 -18.64
N SER A 393 27.76 -38.00 -19.58
CA SER A 393 27.31 -37.68 -20.94
C SER A 393 25.80 -37.87 -21.08
N TYR A 394 25.11 -36.86 -21.60
CA TYR A 394 23.69 -36.87 -21.88
C TYR A 394 23.44 -36.75 -23.38
N ARG A 395 22.66 -37.65 -23.97
CA ARG A 395 22.18 -37.51 -25.35
C ARG A 395 20.79 -36.92 -25.36
N ILE A 396 20.58 -35.79 -26.02
CA ILE A 396 19.27 -35.15 -26.12
C ILE A 396 18.43 -35.91 -27.14
N VAL A 397 17.33 -36.50 -26.69
CA VAL A 397 16.40 -37.28 -27.52
C VAL A 397 15.33 -36.36 -28.11
N GLU A 398 14.79 -35.47 -27.29
CA GLU A 398 13.67 -34.61 -27.67
C GLU A 398 13.73 -33.27 -26.93
N VAL A 399 13.28 -32.21 -27.59
CA VAL A 399 13.10 -30.87 -27.00
C VAL A 399 11.67 -30.41 -27.32
N ARG A 400 10.92 -30.06 -26.29
CA ARG A 400 9.53 -29.56 -26.37
C ARG A 400 9.42 -28.15 -25.82
#